data_AF-A0A1S1HAF5-F1
#
_entry.id   AF-A0A1S1HAF5-F1
#
_cell.length_a   1.000
_cell.length_b   1.000
_cell.length_c   1.000
_cell.angle_alpha   90.00
_cell.angle_beta   90.00
_cell.angle_gamma   90.00
#
_symmetry.space_group_name_H-M   'P 1'
#
loop_
_entity.id
_entity.type
_entity.pdbx_description
1 polymer ?
#
loop_
_entity_poly.entity_id
_entity_poly.type
_entity_poly.pdbx_seq_one_letter_code
_entity_poly.pdbx_strand_id
1 'polypeptide(L)'
;MTPSWGALLRWLDRPGDVPVKKYFYALRPALAVRALRLNPSVRPPMNLQKLLQVVDLPRPMIGRIELLVEAKARTNEMSNGLRAPELEALIADELGRVGDIPAMSMHPDAADRANGLFLELVNI
;
A
#
# COMPACT_ATOMS: atom_id res chain seq x y z
N MET A 1 12.20 -8.76 -12.60
CA MET A 1 12.55 -7.32 -12.49
C MET A 1 12.00 -6.86 -11.15
N THR A 2 12.83 -6.84 -10.09
CA THR A 2 12.38 -6.37 -8.77
C THR A 2 12.08 -4.88 -8.85
N PRO A 3 10.87 -4.41 -8.47
CA PRO A 3 10.60 -2.98 -8.47
C PRO A 3 11.64 -2.28 -7.59
N SER A 4 12.25 -1.20 -8.10
CA SER A 4 13.19 -0.40 -7.33
C SER A 4 12.42 0.44 -6.30
N TRP A 5 12.04 -0.19 -5.19
CA TRP A 5 11.49 0.48 -4.02
C TRP A 5 12.52 1.35 -3.30
N GLY A 6 13.77 1.37 -3.79
CA GLY A 6 14.90 2.06 -3.16
C GLY A 6 14.64 3.53 -2.86
N ALA A 7 13.83 4.22 -3.67
CA ALA A 7 13.48 5.61 -3.35
C ALA A 7 12.51 5.74 -2.16
N LEU A 8 11.56 4.82 -2.05
CA LEU A 8 10.57 4.77 -0.97
C LEU A 8 11.18 4.25 0.34
N LEU A 9 12.18 3.35 0.28
CA LEU A 9 12.73 2.67 1.46
C LEU A 9 14.00 3.29 2.03
N ARG A 10 14.66 4.21 1.31
CA ARG A 10 15.86 4.94 1.77
C ARG A 10 15.75 5.60 3.16
N TRP A 11 14.55 5.83 3.66
CA TRP A 11 14.36 6.40 5.00
C TRP A 11 14.30 5.34 6.11
N LEU A 12 14.06 4.06 5.80
CA LEU A 12 14.09 2.97 6.77
C LEU A 12 15.49 2.83 7.37
N ASP A 13 16.52 2.94 6.52
CA ASP A 13 17.93 2.78 6.90
C ASP A 13 18.54 4.04 7.54
N ARG A 14 17.81 5.16 7.56
CA ARG A 14 18.33 6.41 8.15
C ARG A 14 18.08 6.45 9.65
N PRO A 15 19.07 6.82 10.47
CA PRO A 15 18.88 7.02 11.90
C PRO A 15 18.01 8.25 12.16
N GLY A 16 17.32 8.25 13.31
CA GLY A 16 16.45 9.34 13.76
C GLY A 16 14.98 9.15 13.38
N ASP A 17 14.16 10.08 13.86
CA ASP A 17 12.73 9.93 13.76
C ASP A 17 12.20 10.11 12.33
N VAL A 18 11.18 9.33 11.99
CA VAL A 18 10.56 9.36 10.67
C VAL A 18 9.23 10.10 10.75
N PRO A 19 9.00 11.12 9.90
CA PRO A 19 7.72 11.78 9.83
C PRO A 19 6.60 10.77 9.59
N VAL A 20 5.57 10.81 10.43
CA VAL A 20 4.40 9.91 10.38
C VAL A 20 3.85 9.75 8.95
N LYS A 21 3.80 10.84 8.16
CA LYS A 21 3.36 10.80 6.75
C LYS A 21 4.12 9.78 5.88
N LYS A 22 5.42 9.55 6.12
CA LYS A 22 6.21 8.58 5.34
C LYS A 22 5.74 7.15 5.58
N TYR A 23 5.36 6.80 6.81
CA TYR A 23 4.74 5.51 7.09
C TYR A 23 3.42 5.35 6.31
N PHE A 24 2.59 6.38 6.21
CA PHE A 24 1.36 6.29 5.39
C PHE A 24 1.63 6.08 3.90
N TYR A 25 2.65 6.74 3.35
CA TYR A 25 3.04 6.55 1.96
C TYR A 25 3.61 5.16 1.70
N ALA A 26 4.23 4.51 2.70
CA ALA A 26 4.81 3.18 2.55
C ALA A 26 3.85 2.03 2.91
N LEU A 27 3.01 2.19 3.93
CA LEU A 27 2.02 1.19 4.35
C LEU A 27 0.96 0.96 3.28
N ARG A 28 0.49 2.00 2.59
CA ARG A 28 -0.54 1.86 1.55
C ARG A 28 -0.11 0.88 0.44
N PRO A 29 1.03 1.07 -0.26
CA PRO A 29 1.46 0.12 -1.27
C PRO A 29 1.82 -1.25 -0.67
N ALA A 30 2.44 -1.30 0.53
CA ALA A 30 2.76 -2.58 1.20
C ALA A 30 1.49 -3.43 1.44
N LEU A 31 0.45 -2.83 2.02
CA LEU A 31 -0.82 -3.52 2.27
C LEU A 31 -1.59 -3.83 0.99
N ALA A 32 -1.47 -3.00 -0.05
CA ALA A 32 -2.03 -3.31 -1.36
C ALA A 32 -1.37 -4.53 -1.99
N VAL A 33 -0.04 -4.67 -1.87
CA VAL A 33 0.68 -5.88 -2.30
C VAL A 33 0.16 -7.10 -1.55
N ARG A 34 0.07 -7.03 -0.21
CA ARG A 34 -0.48 -8.13 0.60
C ARG A 34 -1.90 -8.51 0.15
N ALA A 35 -2.78 -7.52 -0.03
CA ALA A 35 -4.15 -7.74 -0.46
C ALA A 35 -4.22 -8.42 -1.84
N LEU A 36 -3.41 -7.98 -2.81
CA LEU A 36 -3.34 -8.59 -4.14
C LEU A 36 -2.76 -10.01 -4.11
N ARG A 37 -1.84 -10.31 -3.19
CA ARG A 37 -1.33 -11.68 -3.00
C ARG A 37 -2.38 -12.61 -2.40
N LEU A 38 -3.22 -12.11 -1.50
CA LEU A 38 -4.32 -12.87 -0.89
C LEU A 38 -5.49 -13.07 -1.86
N ASN A 39 -5.83 -12.04 -2.64
CA ASN A 39 -6.91 -12.09 -3.62
C ASN A 39 -6.57 -11.22 -4.86
N PRO A 40 -5.95 -11.82 -5.89
CA PRO A 40 -5.50 -11.10 -7.08
C PRO A 40 -6.63 -10.48 -7.90
N SER A 41 -7.84 -11.02 -7.78
CA SER A 41 -9.02 -10.60 -8.54
C SER A 41 -9.72 -9.37 -7.94
N VAL A 42 -9.34 -8.95 -6.73
CA VAL A 42 -9.96 -7.83 -6.02
C VAL A 42 -9.06 -6.61 -6.11
N ARG A 43 -9.64 -5.49 -6.57
CA ARG A 43 -8.94 -4.20 -6.55
C ARG A 43 -8.74 -3.76 -5.08
N PRO A 44 -7.49 -3.57 -4.63
CA PRO A 44 -7.22 -3.13 -3.26
C PRO A 44 -7.86 -1.75 -3.00
N PRO A 45 -8.50 -1.54 -1.84
CA PRO A 45 -9.07 -0.25 -1.49
C PRO A 45 -8.00 0.86 -1.43
N MET A 46 -8.35 2.07 -1.84
CA MET A 46 -7.45 3.23 -1.75
C MET A 46 -7.23 3.71 -0.30
N ASN A 47 -8.19 3.42 0.58
CA ASN A 47 -8.20 3.87 1.97
C ASN A 47 -7.46 2.84 2.87
N LEU A 48 -6.53 3.32 3.70
CA LEU A 48 -5.75 2.48 4.62
C LEU A 48 -6.63 1.68 5.59
N GLN A 49 -7.67 2.27 6.18
CA GLN A 49 -8.59 1.57 7.07
C GLN A 49 -9.33 0.46 6.32
N LYS A 50 -9.76 0.72 5.07
CA LYS A 50 -10.38 -0.32 4.24
C LYS A 50 -9.39 -1.42 3.85
N LEU A 51 -8.12 -1.08 3.64
CA LEU A 51 -7.06 -2.07 3.42
C LEU A 51 -6.90 -3.00 4.64
N LEU A 52 -6.91 -2.45 5.86
CA LEU A 52 -6.81 -3.25 7.09
C LEU A 52 -7.93 -4.28 7.25
N GLN A 53 -9.10 -4.06 6.64
CA GLN A 53 -10.23 -5.00 6.67
C GLN A 53 -10.08 -6.17 5.70
N VAL A 54 -9.23 -6.03 4.66
CA VAL A 54 -9.07 -7.04 3.60
C VAL A 54 -7.71 -7.74 3.63
N VAL A 55 -6.81 -7.30 4.51
CA VAL A 55 -5.52 -7.96 4.76
C VAL A 55 -5.63 -8.82 6.00
N ASP A 56 -5.13 -10.05 5.90
CA ASP A 56 -5.03 -10.94 7.05
C ASP A 56 -3.80 -10.58 7.89
N LEU A 57 -3.92 -9.58 8.77
CA LEU A 57 -2.86 -9.17 9.70
C LEU A 57 -3.20 -9.56 11.15
N PRO A 58 -2.20 -9.93 11.97
CA PRO A 58 -2.41 -10.15 13.40
C PRO A 58 -3.00 -8.90 14.07
N ARG A 59 -3.95 -9.09 14.99
CA ARG A 59 -4.58 -7.99 15.76
C ARG A 59 -3.58 -7.00 16.39
N PRO A 60 -2.44 -7.43 16.98
CA PRO A 60 -1.46 -6.50 17.51
C PRO A 60 -0.89 -5.55 16.44
N MET A 61 -0.67 -6.05 15.21
CA MET A 61 -0.17 -5.25 14.10
C MET A 61 -1.23 -4.24 13.62
N ILE A 62 -2.49 -4.67 13.54
CA ILE A 62 -3.61 -3.77 13.22
C ILE A 62 -3.68 -2.63 14.23
N GLY A 63 -3.64 -2.94 15.53
CA GLY A 63 -3.65 -1.93 16.59
C GLY A 63 -2.50 -0.93 16.50
N ARG A 64 -1.29 -1.37 16.12
CA ARG A 64 -0.15 -0.46 15.88
C ARG A 64 -0.40 0.50 14.72
N ILE A 65 -1.01 0.04 13.64
CA ILE A 65 -1.34 0.89 12.49
C ILE A 65 -2.46 1.87 12.86
N GLU A 66 -3.43 1.45 13.67
CA GLU A 66 -4.48 2.33 14.18
C GLU A 66 -3.93 3.42 15.09
N LEU A 67 -3.01 3.10 16.01
CA LEU A 67 -2.29 4.09 16.82
C LEU A 67 -1.54 5.12 15.97
N LEU A 68 -0.95 4.68 14.84
CA LEU A 68 -0.30 5.57 13.88
C LEU A 68 -1.32 6.50 13.18
N VAL A 69 -2.53 6.01 12.86
CA VAL A 69 -3.65 6.80 12.33
C VAL A 69 -4.11 7.86 13.32
N GLU A 70 -4.28 7.48 14.59
CA GLU A 70 -4.65 8.40 15.65
C GLU A 70 -3.57 9.44 15.93
N ALA A 71 -2.30 9.06 15.89
CA ALA A 71 -1.17 9.98 16.03
C ALA A 71 -1.20 11.03 14.92
N LYS A 72 -1.39 10.60 13.66
CA LYS A 72 -1.53 11.53 12.52
C LYS A 72 -2.67 12.53 12.70
N ALA A 73 -3.82 12.08 13.19
CA ALA A 73 -4.99 12.93 13.38
C ALA A 73 -4.77 14.02 14.44
N ARG A 74 -3.97 13.72 15.47
CA ARG A 74 -3.67 14.63 16.57
C ARG A 74 -2.60 15.68 16.24
N THR A 75 -1.70 15.39 15.30
CA THR A 75 -0.47 16.17 15.11
C THR A 75 -0.47 17.01 13.84
N ASN A 76 -1.59 17.67 13.51
CA ASN A 76 -1.74 18.39 12.24
C ASN A 76 -0.66 19.48 11.98
N GLU A 77 0.11 19.91 13.00
CA GLU A 77 1.20 20.90 12.86
C GLU A 77 2.55 20.52 13.51
N MET A 78 2.66 19.45 14.29
CA MET A 78 3.95 18.99 14.85
C MET A 78 4.32 17.64 14.25
N SER A 79 5.35 17.58 13.41
CA SER A 79 5.95 16.29 12.99
C SER A 79 6.59 15.62 14.22
N ASN A 80 5.78 14.94 15.03
CA ASN A 80 6.29 13.88 15.90
C ASN A 80 6.81 12.81 14.95
N GLY A 81 8.12 12.80 14.76
CA GLY A 81 8.72 11.68 14.10
C GLY A 81 8.56 10.44 15.01
N LEU A 82 8.39 9.28 14.37
CA LEU A 82 8.24 8.00 15.04
C LEU A 82 9.33 7.05 14.52
N ARG A 83 9.78 6.13 15.36
CA ARG A 83 10.39 4.88 14.91
C ARG A 83 9.56 3.70 15.35
N ALA A 84 9.24 2.85 14.39
CA ALA A 84 8.37 1.69 14.59
C ALA A 84 8.95 0.50 13.81
N PRO A 85 9.99 -0.17 14.35
CA PRO A 85 10.71 -1.24 13.66
C PRO A 85 9.82 -2.37 13.11
N GLU A 86 8.74 -2.71 13.82
CA GLU A 86 7.78 -3.73 13.36
C GLU A 86 6.99 -3.30 12.11
N LEU A 87 6.62 -2.02 12.02
CA LEU A 87 5.96 -1.49 10.82
C LEU A 87 6.93 -1.40 9.65
N GLU A 88 8.19 -1.06 9.95
CA GLU A 88 9.28 -0.98 8.98
C GLU A 88 9.57 -2.36 8.37
N ALA A 89 9.64 -3.39 9.22
CA ALA A 89 9.81 -4.78 8.79
C ALA A 89 8.63 -5.25 7.94
N LEU A 90 7.39 -4.96 8.35
CA LEU A 90 6.19 -5.27 7.56
C LEU A 90 6.22 -4.59 6.18
N ILE A 91 6.56 -3.29 6.14
CA ILE A 91 6.65 -2.52 4.89
C ILE A 91 7.69 -3.15 3.95
N ALA A 92 8.89 -3.41 4.46
CA ALA A 92 9.99 -3.94 3.67
C ALA A 92 9.66 -5.35 3.13
N ASP A 93 9.11 -6.22 3.97
CA ASP A 93 8.73 -7.58 3.62
C ASP A 93 7.65 -7.59 2.51
N GLU A 94 6.55 -6.86 2.68
CA GLU A 94 5.48 -6.88 1.69
C GLU A 94 5.88 -6.26 0.35
N LEU A 95 6.64 -5.15 0.37
CA LEU A 95 7.13 -4.55 -0.88
C LEU A 95 8.16 -5.45 -1.59
N GLY A 96 8.93 -6.24 -0.85
CA GLY A 96 9.81 -7.25 -1.41
C GLY A 96 9.07 -8.36 -2.16
N ARG A 97 7.80 -8.61 -1.81
CA ARG A 97 6.97 -9.71 -2.34
C ARG A 97 6.07 -9.31 -3.50
N VAL A 98 6.31 -8.17 -4.14
CA VAL A 98 5.55 -7.73 -5.32
C VAL A 98 5.65 -8.73 -6.47
N GLY A 99 6.79 -9.41 -6.60
CA GLY A 99 6.97 -10.48 -7.59
C GLY A 99 6.09 -11.71 -7.35
N ASP A 100 5.57 -11.88 -6.14
CA ASP A 100 4.68 -12.99 -5.78
C ASP A 100 3.22 -12.72 -6.16
N ILE A 101 2.89 -11.49 -6.60
CA ILE A 101 1.53 -11.17 -7.03
C ILE A 101 1.25 -12.00 -8.29
N PRO A 102 0.25 -12.89 -8.29
CA PRO A 102 -0.12 -13.65 -9.47
C PRO A 102 -0.41 -12.69 -10.63
N ALA A 103 0.08 -13.03 -11.82
CA ALA A 103 -0.23 -12.26 -13.00
C ALA A 103 -1.76 -12.21 -13.16
N MET A 104 -2.34 -11.02 -13.03
CA MET A 104 -3.73 -10.82 -13.41
C MET A 104 -3.80 -11.13 -14.90
N SER A 105 -4.54 -12.16 -15.29
CA SER A 105 -4.83 -12.41 -16.69
C SER A 105 -5.70 -11.27 -17.19
N MET A 106 -5.08 -10.20 -17.70
CA MET A 106 -5.80 -9.25 -18.54
C MET A 106 -6.33 -10.04 -19.71
N HIS A 107 -7.65 -10.02 -19.88
CA HIS A 107 -8.26 -10.59 -21.06
C HIS A 107 -7.58 -9.94 -22.29
N PRO A 108 -7.11 -10.69 -23.29
CA PRO A 108 -6.28 -10.17 -24.37
C PRO A 108 -6.94 -9.02 -25.16
N ASP A 109 -8.28 -8.98 -25.15
CA ASP A 109 -9.12 -7.96 -25.79
C ASP A 109 -9.60 -6.87 -24.81
N ALA A 110 -9.14 -6.85 -23.55
CA ALA A 110 -9.62 -5.89 -22.55
C ALA A 110 -9.35 -4.43 -22.96
N ALA A 111 -8.22 -4.17 -23.60
CA ALA A 111 -7.89 -2.85 -24.15
C ALA A 111 -8.80 -2.49 -25.33
N ASP A 112 -9.05 -3.43 -26.25
CA ASP A 112 -9.93 -3.23 -27.40
C ASP A 112 -11.38 -2.98 -26.98
N ARG A 113 -11.89 -3.73 -26.01
CA ARG A 113 -13.23 -3.53 -25.45
C ARG A 113 -13.35 -2.18 -24.73
N ALA A 114 -12.33 -1.77 -23.97
CA ALA A 114 -12.32 -0.46 -23.34
C ALA A 114 -12.30 0.68 -24.37
N ASN A 115 -11.54 0.51 -25.46
CA ASN A 115 -11.48 1.48 -26.55
C ASN A 115 -12.83 1.57 -27.31
N GLY A 116 -13.50 0.44 -27.57
CA GLY A 116 -14.84 0.44 -28.17
C GLY A 116 -15.86 1.20 -27.34
N LEU A 117 -15.91 0.94 -26.03
CA LEU A 117 -16.76 1.66 -25.07
C LEU A 117 -16.45 3.16 -25.01
N PHE A 118 -15.16 3.53 -25.04
CA PHE A 118 -14.76 4.93 -25.06
C PHE A 118 -15.24 5.62 -26.34
N LEU A 119 -15.06 5.01 -27.50
CA LEU A 119 -15.53 5.57 -28.77
C LEU A 119 -17.06 5.70 -28.81
N GLU A 120 -17.80 4.75 -28.23
CA GLU A 120 -19.27 4.81 -28.10
C GLU A 120 -19.72 5.95 -27.16
N LEU A 121 -19.02 6.19 -26.06
CA LEU A 121 -19.34 7.25 -25.09
C LEU A 121 -19.00 8.66 -25.59
N VAL A 122 -18.03 8.79 -26.48
CA VAL A 122 -17.50 10.08 -26.95
C VAL A 122 -18.08 10.47 -28.31
N ASN A 123 -18.65 9.52 -29.06
CA ASN A 123 -19.54 9.84 -30.17
C ASN A 123 -20.95 10.17 -29.65
N ILE A 124 -21.26 11.47 -29.69
CA ILE A 124 -22.65 12.00 -29.75
C ILE A 124 -23.27 11.59 -31.08
#